data_AF-A0A940UFH0-F1
#
_entry.id   AF-A0A940UFH0-F1
#
_cell.length_a   1.000
_cell.length_b   1.000
_cell.length_c   1.000
_cell.angle_alpha   90.00
_cell.angle_beta   90.00
_cell.angle_gamma   90.00
#
_symmetry.space_group_name_H-M   'P 1'
#
loop_
_entity.id
_entity.type
_entity.pdbx_description
1 polymer ?
#
loop_
_entity_poly.entity_id
_entity_poly.type
_entity_poly.pdbx_seq_one_letter_code
_entity_poly.pdbx_strand_id
1 'polypeptide(L)'
;MVVGYNHNIQYKGEVFHIQTEDSGINSPHIITLLYRGGNIIASKKTSYADIVKMGNLNQVVEELMKEQHKDMLRRLKSAEFDAKLGLAGVAAAP
;
A
#
# COMPACT_ATOMS: atom_id res chain seq x y z
N MET A 1 13.23 0.84 -12.71
CA MET A 1 12.44 0.58 -11.50
C MET A 1 12.57 1.77 -10.58
N VAL A 2 11.49 2.19 -9.96
CA VAL A 2 11.46 3.27 -8.95
C VAL A 2 11.69 2.68 -7.56
N VAL A 3 12.29 3.46 -6.65
CA VAL A 3 12.54 3.05 -5.26
C VAL A 3 11.21 2.82 -4.53
N GLY A 4 11.11 1.69 -3.82
CA GLY A 4 9.92 1.32 -3.05
C GLY A 4 9.67 2.15 -1.79
N TYR A 5 8.42 2.14 -1.32
CA TYR A 5 8.01 2.79 -0.07
C TYR A 5 7.74 1.77 1.02
N ASN A 6 8.31 1.99 2.20
CA ASN A 6 8.17 1.10 3.34
C ASN A 6 7.85 1.91 4.60
N HIS A 7 6.71 1.61 5.25
CA HIS A 7 6.28 2.32 6.45
C HIS A 7 5.70 1.36 7.50
N ASN A 8 6.16 1.50 8.74
CA ASN A 8 5.51 0.92 9.92
C ASN A 8 4.50 1.92 10.48
N ILE A 9 3.29 1.45 10.79
CA ILE A 9 2.18 2.28 11.24
C ILE A 9 1.55 1.63 12.46
N GLN A 10 1.39 2.40 13.53
CA GLN A 10 0.57 1.98 14.66
C GLN A 10 -0.90 2.30 14.40
N TYR A 11 -1.76 1.30 14.58
CA TYR A 11 -3.21 1.44 14.47
C TYR A 11 -3.90 0.50 15.46
N LYS A 12 -4.77 1.06 16.30
CA LYS A 12 -5.51 0.33 17.36
C LYS A 12 -4.63 -0.55 18.26
N GLY A 13 -3.47 -0.04 18.65
CA GLY A 13 -2.54 -0.73 19.55
C GLY A 13 -1.65 -1.78 18.86
N GLU A 14 -1.75 -1.93 17.54
CA GLU A 14 -0.96 -2.89 16.78
C GLU A 14 -0.11 -2.23 15.71
N VAL A 15 0.98 -2.90 15.32
CA VAL A 15 1.90 -2.44 14.27
C VAL A 15 1.55 -3.14 12.96
N PHE A 16 1.30 -2.32 11.94
CA PHE A 16 1.13 -2.73 10.56
C PHE A 16 2.33 -2.26 9.73
N HIS A 17 2.63 -3.00 8.68
CA HIS A 17 3.68 -2.62 7.73
C HIS A 17 3.07 -2.46 6.33
N ILE A 18 3.29 -1.31 5.70
CA ILE A 18 2.89 -1.07 4.31
C ILE A 18 4.15 -1.01 3.46
N GLN A 19 4.16 -1.83 2.41
CA GLN A 19 5.23 -1.88 1.42
C GLN A 19 4.63 -1.62 0.04
N THR A 20 5.28 -0.77 -0.77
CA THR A 20 4.90 -0.50 -2.16
C THR A 20 6.11 -0.63 -3.08
N GLU A 21 6.03 -1.49 -4.09
CA GLU A 21 7.12 -1.82 -5.02
C GLU A 21 6.68 -1.64 -6.48
N ASP A 22 7.62 -1.22 -7.32
CA ASP A 22 7.51 -1.22 -8.78
C ASP A 22 8.16 -2.49 -9.35
N SER A 23 7.42 -3.27 -10.14
CA SER A 23 7.90 -4.52 -10.76
C SER A 23 8.71 -4.29 -12.06
N GLY A 24 8.85 -3.04 -12.49
CA GLY A 24 9.64 -2.63 -13.66
C GLY A 24 8.96 -2.86 -15.01
N ILE A 25 9.56 -2.34 -16.08
CA ILE A 25 8.94 -2.25 -17.41
C ILE A 25 8.62 -3.62 -18.02
N ASN A 26 9.38 -4.67 -17.68
CA ASN A 26 9.12 -6.04 -18.14
C ASN A 26 7.84 -6.65 -17.53
N SER A 27 7.39 -6.12 -16.39
CA SER A 27 6.15 -6.49 -15.72
C SER A 27 5.56 -5.22 -15.10
N PRO A 28 4.91 -4.35 -15.90
CA PRO A 28 4.64 -2.96 -15.53
C PRO A 28 3.52 -2.84 -14.50
N HIS A 29 3.86 -3.16 -13.24
CA HIS A 29 2.93 -3.24 -12.13
C HIS A 29 3.49 -2.56 -10.89
N ILE A 30 2.61 -1.82 -10.20
CA ILE A 30 2.83 -1.33 -8.84
C ILE A 30 2.07 -2.24 -7.88
N ILE A 31 2.78 -2.81 -6.91
CA ILE A 31 2.21 -3.70 -5.91
C ILE A 31 2.33 -3.02 -4.55
N THR A 32 1.23 -2.94 -3.82
CA THR A 32 1.21 -2.49 -2.41
C THR A 32 0.67 -3.60 -1.53
N LEU A 33 1.38 -3.91 -0.45
CA LEU A 33 1.06 -4.96 0.49
C LEU A 33 0.93 -4.35 1.90
N LEU A 34 -0.13 -4.73 2.59
CA LEU A 34 -0.35 -4.42 4.00
C LEU A 34 -0.12 -5.69 4.82
N TYR A 35 0.79 -5.62 5.79
CA TYR A 35 1.14 -6.73 6.66
C TYR A 35 0.78 -6.47 8.12
N ARG A 36 0.53 -7.57 8.85
CA ARG A 36 0.43 -7.63 10.31
C ARG A 36 1.16 -8.87 10.80
N GLY A 37 2.20 -8.68 11.60
CA GLY A 37 3.01 -9.80 12.14
C GLY A 37 3.54 -10.75 11.06
N GLY A 38 3.91 -10.23 9.87
CA GLY A 38 4.38 -11.03 8.73
C GLY A 38 3.30 -11.58 7.81
N ASN A 39 2.02 -11.52 8.19
CA ASN A 39 0.91 -11.98 7.34
C ASN A 39 0.37 -10.87 6.45
N ILE A 40 0.07 -11.17 5.18
CA ILE A 40 -0.56 -10.22 4.26
C ILE A 40 -2.05 -10.10 4.60
N ILE A 41 -2.48 -8.88 4.90
CA ILE A 41 -3.86 -8.54 5.24
C ILE A 41 -4.62 -8.09 4.00
N ALA A 42 -3.98 -7.25 3.19
CA ALA A 42 -4.52 -6.70 1.96
C ALA A 42 -3.41 -6.47 0.94
N SER A 43 -3.78 -6.51 -0.34
CA SER A 43 -2.91 -6.15 -1.45
C SER A 43 -3.65 -5.23 -2.41
N LYS A 44 -2.89 -4.42 -3.15
CA LYS A 44 -3.37 -3.65 -4.30
C LYS A 44 -2.35 -3.78 -5.41
N LYS A 45 -2.81 -4.05 -6.63
CA LYS A 45 -1.98 -4.18 -7.82
C LYS A 45 -2.53 -3.27 -8.90
N THR A 46 -1.67 -2.43 -9.47
CA THR A 46 -2.06 -1.48 -10.53
C THR A 46 -1.11 -1.67 -11.71
N SER A 47 -1.67 -1.85 -12.90
CA SER A 47 -0.88 -1.89 -14.14
C SER A 47 -0.59 -0.46 -14.60
N TYR A 48 0.61 -0.24 -15.12
CA TYR A 48 0.99 0.98 -15.85
C TYR A 48 1.43 0.66 -17.29
N ALA A 49 1.03 -0.49 -17.83
CA ALA A 49 1.38 -0.94 -19.18
C ALA A 49 1.08 0.10 -20.27
N ASP A 50 0.00 0.87 -20.10
CA ASP A 50 -0.46 1.85 -21.09
C ASP A 50 0.47 3.08 -21.18
N ILE A 51 1.30 3.31 -20.17
CA ILE A 51 2.12 4.52 -20.04
C ILE A 51 3.63 4.26 -20.21
N VAL A 52 4.03 3.00 -20.46
CA VAL A 52 5.46 2.58 -20.54
C VAL A 52 6.27 3.33 -21.62
N LYS A 53 5.63 3.92 -22.62
CA LYS A 53 6.27 4.67 -23.70
C LYS A 53 6.42 6.17 -23.41
N MET A 54 5.92 6.66 -22.27
CA MET A 54 6.04 8.07 -21.91
C MET A 54 7.49 8.44 -21.58
N GLY A 55 7.93 9.62 -22.02
CA GLY A 55 9.27 10.13 -21.72
C GLY A 55 9.52 10.41 -20.24
N ASN A 56 8.47 10.62 -19.44
CA ASN A 56 8.51 10.88 -18.00
C ASN A 56 8.04 9.68 -17.16
N LEU A 57 8.14 8.45 -17.68
CA LEU A 57 7.61 7.24 -17.04
C LEU A 57 7.96 7.11 -15.56
N ASN A 58 9.23 7.29 -15.19
CA ASN A 58 9.68 7.11 -13.80
C ASN A 58 8.97 8.06 -12.83
N GLN A 59 8.76 9.32 -13.23
CA GLN A 59 8.05 10.30 -12.41
C GLN A 59 6.58 9.90 -12.22
N VAL A 60 5.92 9.49 -13.31
CA VAL A 60 4.51 9.06 -13.24
C VAL A 60 4.35 7.81 -12.39
N VAL A 61 5.24 6.82 -12.54
CA VAL A 61 5.24 5.61 -11.70
C VAL A 61 5.46 5.98 -10.23
N GLU A 62 6.39 6.89 -9.94
CA GLU A 62 6.63 7.36 -8.57
C GLU A 62 5.39 8.02 -7.95
N GLU A 63 4.69 8.87 -8.70
CA GLU A 63 3.45 9.52 -8.27
C GLU A 63 2.33 8.49 -8.01
N LEU A 64 2.14 7.54 -8.92
CA LEU A 64 1.19 6.44 -8.76
C LEU A 64 1.51 5.57 -7.53
N MET A 65 2.79 5.26 -7.30
CA MET A 65 3.23 4.53 -6.10
C MET A 65 2.90 5.29 -4.82
N LYS A 66 3.19 6.60 -4.76
CA LYS A 66 2.86 7.45 -3.61
C LYS A 66 1.36 7.49 -3.34
N GLU A 67 0.56 7.61 -4.39
CA GLU A 67 -0.90 7.63 -4.28
C GLU A 67 -1.44 6.30 -3.75
N GLN A 68 -1.03 5.18 -4.36
CA GLN A 68 -1.45 3.84 -3.96
C GLN A 68 -1.03 3.50 -2.53
N HIS A 69 0.17 3.94 -2.11
CA HIS A 69 0.65 3.77 -0.74
C HIS A 69 -0.22 4.54 0.27
N LYS A 70 -0.50 5.82 -0.02
CA LYS A 70 -1.36 6.66 0.82
C LYS A 70 -2.79 6.14 0.88
N ASP A 71 -3.30 5.61 -0.23
CA ASP A 71 -4.61 4.97 -0.28
C ASP A 71 -4.69 3.76 0.67
N MET A 72 -3.71 2.85 0.65
CA MET A 72 -3.67 1.73 1.59
C MET A 72 -3.65 2.19 3.06
N LEU A 73 -2.91 3.26 3.35
CA LEU A 73 -2.88 3.86 4.69
C LEU A 73 -4.24 4.43 5.11
N ARG A 74 -4.95 5.09 4.20
CA ARG A 74 -6.31 5.62 4.46
C ARG A 74 -7.30 4.49 4.74
N ARG A 75 -7.28 3.43 3.93
CA ARG A 75 -8.14 2.24 4.09
C ARG A 75 -7.93 1.55 5.44
N LEU A 76 -6.67 1.44 5.88
CA LEU A 76 -6.35 0.95 7.23
C LEU A 76 -6.96 1.87 8.30
N LYS A 77 -6.73 3.19 8.21
CA LYS A 77 -7.22 4.16 9.20
C LYS A 77 -8.73 4.35 9.19
N SER A 78 -9.42 4.06 8.09
CA SER A 78 -10.88 4.11 7.98
C SER A 78 -11.56 2.83 8.49
N ALA A 79 -10.84 1.98 9.21
CA ALA A 79 -11.34 0.74 9.77
C ALA A 79 -11.81 -0.31 8.74
N GLU A 80 -11.42 -0.20 7.47
CA GLU A 80 -11.88 -1.10 6.40
C GLU A 80 -11.55 -2.57 6.70
N PHE A 81 -10.40 -2.81 7.34
CA PHE A 81 -9.91 -4.16 7.63
C PHE A 81 -10.27 -4.66 9.04
N ASP A 82 -10.92 -3.85 9.87
CA ASP A 82 -11.09 -4.13 11.30
C ASP A 82 -11.87 -5.41 11.57
N ALA A 83 -12.96 -5.64 10.85
CA ALA A 83 -13.78 -6.85 10.98
C ALA A 83 -12.96 -8.11 10.68
N LYS A 84 -12.14 -8.07 9.61
CA LYS A 84 -11.26 -9.18 9.21
C LYS A 84 -10.14 -9.40 10.22
N LEU A 85 -9.67 -8.34 10.85
CA LEU A 85 -8.55 -8.35 11.79
C LEU A 85 -8.96 -8.63 13.24
N GLY A 86 -10.27 -8.70 13.53
CA GLY A 86 -10.77 -8.83 14.90
C GLY A 86 -10.58 -7.57 15.74
N LEU A 87 -10.49 -6.39 15.11
CA LEU A 87 -10.30 -5.08 15.78
C LEU A 87 -11.63 -4.33 16.01
N ALA A 88 -12.74 -4.90 15.56
CA ALA A 88 -14.08 -4.39 15.79
C ALA A 88 -14.43 -4.55 17.29
N GLY A 89 -14.36 -3.45 18.04
CA GLY A 89 -14.61 -3.45 19.49
C GLY A 89 -13.57 -2.66 20.29
N VAL A 90 -12.42 -2.34 19.70
CA VAL A 90 -11.46 -1.39 20.31
C VAL A 90 -12.00 0.01 20.06
N ALA A 91 -12.93 0.46 20.91
CA ALA A 91 -13.28 1.86 21.02
C ALA A 91 -11.99 2.64 21.28
N ALA A 92 -11.76 3.72 20.53
CA ALA A 92 -10.71 4.66 20.87
C ALA A 92 -10.99 5.12 22.31
N ALA A 93 -10.13 4.74 23.26
CA ALA A 93 -10.20 5.27 24.60
C ALA A 93 -10.11 6.81 24.52
N PRO A 94 -10.91 7.53 25.31
CA PRO A 94 -10.95 9.00 25.29
C PRO A 94 -9.59 9.63 25.61
#